data_AF-A0A0F7S9A2-F1
#
_entry.id   AF-A0A0F7S9A2-F1
#
_cell.length_a   1.000
_cell.length_b   1.000
_cell.length_c   1.000
_cell.angle_alpha   90.00
_cell.angle_beta   90.00
_cell.angle_gamma   90.00
#
_symmetry.space_group_name_H-M   'P 1'
#
loop_
_entity.id
_entity.type
_entity.pdbx_description
1 polymer ?
#
loop_
_entity_poly.entity_id
_entity_poly.type
_entity_poly.pdbx_seq_one_letter_code
_entity_poly.pdbx_strand_id
1 'polypeptide(L)'
;MIGLVCASNAPELTEGKKTASRSPFVVAINNAGIRVLPSLVNACLVTSAVSAASSDLFTSSRALYSLAIGGSAPRIFARTTKSGLPYYAVGVSILFSFLSYMSVRDGASTVFGYFANMTSIAGMVTWFCIG
;
A
#
# COMPACT_ATOMS: atom_id res chain seq x y z
N MET A 1 -21.27 8.17 4.24
CA MET A 1 -20.76 8.64 5.53
C MET A 1 -21.42 7.83 6.62
N ILE A 2 -20.82 6.71 7.01
CA ILE A 2 -21.31 5.85 8.11
C ILE A 2 -20.63 6.35 9.39
N GLY A 3 -21.38 7.12 10.18
CA GLY A 3 -20.93 7.64 11.47
C GLY A 3 -20.92 6.52 12.50
N LEU A 4 -19.74 6.19 13.02
CA LEU A 4 -19.58 5.37 14.21
C LEU A 4 -19.63 6.29 15.42
N VAL A 5 -20.69 6.18 16.22
CA VAL A 5 -20.84 6.90 17.49
C VAL A 5 -19.90 6.25 18.51
N CYS A 6 -18.64 6.70 18.52
CA CYS A 6 -17.72 6.45 19.62
C CYS A 6 -17.71 7.68 20.53
N ALA A 7 -17.81 7.47 21.85
CA ALA A 7 -17.66 8.53 22.84
C ALA A 7 -16.23 9.09 22.78
N SER A 8 -16.08 10.42 22.69
CA SER A 8 -14.79 11.13 22.60
C SER A 8 -13.85 10.91 23.80
N ASN A 9 -14.27 10.16 24.84
CA ASN A 9 -13.52 9.95 26.08
C ASN A 9 -12.92 8.54 26.25
N ALA A 10 -12.96 7.69 25.22
CA ALA A 10 -12.45 6.32 25.34
C ALA A 10 -10.91 6.29 25.43
N PRO A 11 -10.32 5.72 26.50
CA PRO A 11 -8.86 5.73 26.75
C PRO A 11 -8.03 4.96 25.71
N GLU A 12 -8.65 4.10 24.88
CA GLU A 12 -8.02 3.49 23.69
C GLU A 12 -7.60 4.52 22.62
N LEU A 13 -8.21 5.70 22.58
CA LEU A 13 -7.88 6.76 21.61
C LEU A 13 -6.77 7.70 22.12
N THR A 14 -6.59 7.81 23.43
CA THR A 14 -5.74 8.85 24.06
C THR A 14 -4.31 8.37 24.33
N GLU A 15 -4.09 7.06 24.51
CA GLU A 15 -2.74 6.50 24.76
C GLU A 15 -2.12 5.87 23.49
N GLY A 16 -1.60 6.73 22.61
CA GLY A 16 -0.20 6.71 22.18
C GLY A 16 0.45 5.47 21.54
N LYS A 17 -0.26 4.47 20.99
CA LYS A 17 0.40 3.38 20.23
C LYS A 17 -0.20 3.16 18.83
N LYS A 18 0.62 3.49 17.82
CA LYS A 18 0.38 3.43 16.37
C LYS A 18 0.32 1.99 15.84
N THR A 19 -0.66 1.18 16.26
CA THR A 19 -0.84 -0.19 15.73
C THR A 19 -2.20 -0.34 15.04
N ALA A 20 -2.20 -1.04 13.90
CA ALA A 20 -3.34 -1.31 13.02
C ALA A 20 -4.57 -1.98 13.68
N SER A 21 -4.48 -2.38 14.96
CA SER A 21 -5.58 -2.94 15.74
C SER A 21 -6.66 -1.92 16.16
N ARG A 22 -6.42 -0.61 16.01
CA ARG A 22 -7.38 0.46 16.38
C ARG A 22 -8.17 1.05 15.20
N SER A 23 -8.47 0.25 14.16
CA SER A 23 -9.46 0.67 13.12
C SER A 23 -10.85 0.82 13.78
N PRO A 24 -11.62 1.89 13.51
CA PRO A 24 -12.91 2.16 14.18
C PRO A 24 -13.92 1.01 14.03
N PHE A 25 -13.82 0.23 12.96
CA PHE A 25 -14.60 -1.01 12.78
C PHE A 25 -14.16 -2.14 13.73
N VAL A 26 -12.87 -2.30 13.96
CA VAL A 26 -12.32 -3.32 14.88
C VAL A 26 -12.62 -2.94 16.33
N VAL A 27 -12.54 -1.66 16.69
CA VAL A 27 -12.87 -1.14 18.03
C VAL A 27 -14.36 -1.30 18.33
N ALA A 28 -15.25 -1.01 17.37
CA ALA A 28 -16.70 -1.22 17.51
C ALA A 28 -17.06 -2.70 17.71
N ILE A 29 -16.37 -3.60 17.02
CA ILE A 29 -16.56 -5.05 17.12
C ILE A 29 -15.99 -5.60 18.44
N ASN A 30 -14.87 -5.07 18.93
CA ASN A 30 -14.29 -5.46 20.21
C ASN A 30 -15.18 -5.01 21.38
N ASN A 31 -15.81 -3.83 21.27
CA ASN A 31 -16.78 -3.34 22.25
C ASN A 31 -18.10 -4.15 22.25
N ALA A 32 -18.35 -4.93 21.20
CA ALA A 32 -19.41 -5.95 21.14
C ALA A 32 -18.97 -7.34 21.65
N GLY A 33 -17.71 -7.51 22.08
CA GLY A 33 -17.21 -8.69 22.79
C GLY A 33 -17.03 -9.99 21.98
N ILE A 34 -17.53 -10.06 20.73
CA ILE A 34 -17.48 -11.30 19.94
C ILE A 34 -16.03 -11.57 19.49
N ARG A 35 -15.30 -12.44 20.21
CA ARG A 35 -13.86 -12.76 20.04
C ARG A 35 -13.43 -13.19 18.62
N VAL A 36 -14.34 -13.65 17.77
CA VAL A 36 -14.02 -14.19 16.44
C VAL A 36 -14.13 -13.13 15.32
N LEU A 37 -15.02 -12.16 15.45
CA LEU A 37 -15.23 -11.12 14.41
C LEU A 37 -14.01 -10.23 14.13
N PRO A 38 -13.18 -9.82 15.12
CA PRO A 38 -11.98 -9.01 14.86
C PRO A 38 -10.98 -9.70 13.92
N SER A 39 -10.82 -11.02 14.07
CA SER A 39 -9.90 -11.82 13.24
C SER A 39 -10.41 -11.94 11.81
N LEU A 40 -11.71 -12.15 11.62
CA LEU A 40 -12.33 -12.22 10.29
C LEU A 40 -12.20 -10.90 9.53
N VAL A 41 -12.47 -9.77 10.20
CA VAL A 41 -12.33 -8.44 9.59
C VAL A 41 -10.88 -8.15 9.24
N ASN A 42 -9.94 -8.45 10.13
CA ASN A 42 -8.52 -8.28 9.85
C ASN A 42 -8.06 -9.17 8.67
N ALA A 43 -8.51 -10.43 8.62
CA ALA A 43 -8.21 -11.32 7.49
C ALA A 43 -8.79 -10.80 6.17
N CYS A 44 -10.01 -10.27 6.17
CA CYS A 44 -10.64 -9.66 5.00
C CYS A 44 -9.89 -8.41 4.53
N LEU A 45 -9.44 -7.56 5.46
CA LEU A 45 -8.63 -6.38 5.16
C LEU A 45 -7.29 -6.77 4.53
N VAL A 46 -6.58 -7.73 5.10
CA VAL A 46 -5.31 -8.23 4.54
C VAL A 46 -5.53 -8.85 3.17
N THR A 47 -6.58 -9.65 2.99
CA THR A 47 -6.91 -10.26 1.68
C THR A 47 -7.20 -9.19 0.63
N SER A 48 -7.97 -8.16 0.98
CA SER A 48 -8.27 -7.03 0.09
C SER A 48 -7.01 -6.24 -0.26
N ALA A 49 -6.15 -5.98 0.73
CA ALA A 49 -4.87 -5.29 0.52
C ALA A 49 -3.93 -6.08 -0.41
N VAL A 50 -3.85 -7.41 -0.27
CA VAL A 50 -3.06 -8.28 -1.15
C VAL A 50 -3.59 -8.28 -2.58
N SER A 51 -4.92 -8.27 -2.75
CA SER A 51 -5.55 -8.19 -4.07
C SER A 51 -5.25 -6.87 -4.79
N ALA A 52 -5.36 -5.75 -4.07
CA ALA A 52 -4.99 -4.43 -4.59
C ALA A 52 -3.50 -4.38 -4.96
N ALA A 53 -2.62 -4.80 -4.05
CA ALA A 53 -1.17 -4.82 -4.29
C ALA A 53 -0.77 -5.66 -5.51
N SER A 54 -1.45 -6.79 -5.76
CA SER A 54 -1.19 -7.62 -6.93
C SER A 54 -1.56 -6.90 -8.24
N SER A 55 -2.66 -6.14 -8.23
CA SER A 55 -3.12 -5.35 -9.39
C SER A 55 -2.18 -4.17 -9.67
N ASP A 56 -1.69 -3.51 -8.62
CA ASP A 56 -0.72 -2.41 -8.73
C ASP A 56 0.62 -2.90 -9.27
N LEU A 57 1.14 -4.03 -8.76
CA LEU A 57 2.38 -4.65 -9.24
C LEU A 57 2.29 -5.07 -10.72
N PHE A 58 1.13 -5.56 -11.14
CA PHE A 58 0.88 -5.90 -12.53
C PHE A 58 0.90 -4.66 -13.43
N THR A 59 0.23 -3.59 -13.00
CA THR A 59 0.16 -2.32 -13.72
C THR A 59 1.54 -1.65 -13.81
N SER A 60 2.29 -1.60 -12.70
CA SER A 60 3.65 -1.02 -12.66
C SER A 60 4.61 -1.76 -13.58
N SER A 61 4.56 -3.09 -13.56
CA SER A 61 5.42 -3.93 -14.41
C SER A 61 5.12 -3.72 -15.90
N ARG A 62 3.85 -3.56 -16.27
CA ARG A 62 3.44 -3.27 -17.64
C ARG A 62 3.81 -1.85 -18.09
N ALA A 63 3.68 -0.86 -17.21
CA ALA A 63 4.12 0.50 -17.49
C ALA A 63 5.64 0.57 -17.71
N LEU A 64 6.44 -0.15 -16.91
CA LEU A 64 7.89 -0.22 -17.12
C LEU A 64 8.26 -0.99 -18.40
N TYR A 65 7.52 -2.05 -18.72
CA TYR A 65 7.70 -2.81 -19.94
C TYR A 65 7.38 -1.98 -21.20
N SER A 66 6.30 -1.20 -21.20
CA SER A 66 5.96 -0.31 -22.33
C SER A 66 7.01 0.79 -22.51
N LEU A 67 7.55 1.34 -21.43
CA LEU A 67 8.68 2.28 -21.47
C LEU A 67 9.94 1.65 -22.08
N ALA A 68 10.21 0.37 -21.78
CA ALA A 68 11.37 -0.35 -22.29
C ALA A 68 11.24 -0.69 -23.78
N ILE A 69 10.02 -0.98 -24.26
CA ILE A 69 9.74 -1.13 -25.70
C ILE A 69 9.92 0.22 -26.42
N GLY A 70 9.46 1.31 -25.81
CA GLY A 70 9.60 2.67 -26.35
C GLY A 70 11.03 3.23 -26.37
N GLY A 71 12.01 2.50 -25.84
CA GLY A 71 13.42 2.91 -25.79
C GLY A 71 13.78 3.87 -24.65
N SER A 72 12.81 4.29 -23.84
CA SER A 72 13.00 5.21 -22.71
C SER A 72 13.47 4.52 -21.41
N ALA A 73 13.41 3.19 -21.35
CA ALA A 73 13.98 2.38 -20.27
C ALA A 73 14.96 1.33 -20.83
N PRO A 74 15.99 0.92 -20.05
CA PRO A 74 16.99 0.00 -20.55
C PRO A 74 16.37 -1.32 -21.02
N ARG A 75 16.82 -1.80 -22.19
CA ARG A 75 16.31 -3.00 -22.90
C ARG A 75 16.23 -4.27 -22.05
N ILE A 76 16.89 -4.30 -20.89
CA ILE A 76 16.82 -5.38 -19.91
C ILE A 76 15.39 -5.54 -19.37
N PHE A 77 14.62 -4.44 -19.20
CA PHE A 77 13.22 -4.50 -18.74
C PHE A 77 12.24 -4.97 -19.82
N ALA A 78 12.64 -4.95 -21.10
CA ALA A 78 11.85 -5.52 -22.19
C ALA A 78 12.03 -7.05 -22.32
N ARG A 79 12.95 -7.67 -21.55
CA ARG A 79 13.10 -9.13 -21.55
C ARG A 79 11.95 -9.77 -20.78
N THR A 80 11.09 -10.48 -21.51
CA THR A 80 10.01 -11.31 -20.96
C THR A 80 10.46 -12.77 -20.83
N THR A 81 9.94 -13.47 -19.83
CA THR A 81 10.06 -14.93 -19.74
C THR A 81 9.18 -15.61 -20.80
N LYS A 82 9.33 -16.92 -21.01
CA LYS A 82 8.53 -17.70 -22.00
C LYS A 82 7.01 -17.58 -21.81
N SER A 83 6.54 -17.28 -20.59
CA SER A 83 5.14 -16.98 -20.28
C SER A 83 4.72 -15.52 -20.50
N GLY A 84 5.55 -14.68 -21.14
CA GLY A 84 5.24 -13.28 -21.42
C GLY A 84 5.34 -12.34 -20.23
N LEU A 85 5.79 -12.83 -19.06
CA LEU A 85 5.92 -12.02 -17.84
C LEU A 85 7.28 -11.29 -17.81
N PRO A 86 7.33 -9.95 -17.67
CA PRO A 86 8.57 -9.18 -17.57
C PRO A 86 9.17 -9.32 -16.16
N TYR A 87 9.93 -10.41 -15.92
CA TYR A 87 10.46 -10.75 -14.60
C TYR A 87 11.39 -9.68 -14.02
N TYR A 88 12.19 -9.01 -14.86
CA TYR A 88 13.05 -7.91 -14.41
C TYR A 88 12.26 -6.68 -13.93
N ALA A 89 11.13 -6.37 -14.57
CA ALA A 89 10.26 -5.27 -14.17
C ALA A 89 9.52 -5.56 -12.85
N VAL A 90 9.07 -6.81 -12.69
CA VAL A 90 8.49 -7.31 -11.42
C VAL A 90 9.55 -7.26 -10.31
N GLY A 91 10.78 -7.70 -10.59
CA GLY A 91 11.89 -7.68 -9.65
C GLY A 91 12.18 -6.26 -9.13
N VAL A 92 12.23 -5.26 -10.00
CA VAL A 92 12.41 -3.86 -9.58
C VAL A 92 11.22 -3.35 -8.77
N SER A 93 9.98 -3.70 -9.14
CA SER A 93 8.79 -3.32 -8.38
C SER A 93 8.82 -3.89 -6.95
N ILE A 94 9.23 -5.15 -6.79
CA ILE A 94 9.42 -5.80 -5.48
C ILE A 94 10.55 -5.13 -4.69
N LEU A 95 11.65 -4.76 -5.35
CA LEU A 95 12.77 -4.07 -4.72
C LEU A 95 12.34 -2.72 -4.13
N PHE A 96 11.43 -2.01 -4.79
CA PHE A 96 10.79 -0.82 -4.24
C PHE A 96 9.87 -1.13 -3.04
N SER A 97 9.15 -2.26 -3.04
CA SER A 97 8.40 -2.69 -1.85
C SER A 97 9.29 -3.00 -0.65
N PHE A 98 10.53 -3.47 -0.84
CA PHE A 98 11.49 -3.65 0.25
C PHE A 98 11.84 -2.34 0.97
N LEU A 99 11.72 -1.19 0.31
CA LEU A 99 11.94 0.11 0.95
C LEU A 99 10.89 0.39 2.05
N SER A 100 9.69 -0.21 1.94
CA SER A 100 8.66 -0.18 2.99
C SER A 100 9.14 -0.80 4.30
N TYR A 101 10.12 -1.71 4.26
CA TYR A 101 10.69 -2.35 5.46
C TYR A 101 11.41 -1.35 6.39
N MET A 102 11.75 -0.14 5.88
CA MET A 102 12.25 0.95 6.71
C MET A 102 11.25 1.38 7.80
N SER A 103 9.96 1.14 7.58
CA SER A 103 8.89 1.38 8.58
C SER A 103 9.06 0.60 9.88
N VAL A 104 9.83 -0.49 9.87
CA VAL A 104 10.12 -1.32 11.04
C VAL A 104 11.05 -0.61 12.03
N ARG A 105 11.96 0.26 11.55
CA ARG A 105 12.94 0.96 12.40
C ARG A 105 12.51 2.39 12.76
N ASP A 106 12.09 3.19 11.78
CA ASP A 106 11.78 4.62 11.97
C ASP A 106 10.30 4.91 12.26
N GLY A 107 9.48 3.86 12.31
CA GLY A 107 8.04 3.94 12.56
C GLY A 107 7.22 4.18 11.29
N ALA A 108 6.12 3.42 11.15
CA ALA A 108 5.28 3.41 9.95
C ALA A 108 4.73 4.78 9.53
N SER A 109 4.45 5.66 10.50
CA SER A 109 3.89 7.00 10.23
C SER A 109 4.90 7.95 9.57
N THR A 110 6.18 7.86 9.91
CA THR A 110 7.23 8.71 9.32
C THR A 110 7.53 8.27 7.89
N VAL A 111 7.68 6.95 7.70
CA VAL A 111 7.97 6.35 6.39
C VAL A 111 6.79 6.52 5.41
N PHE A 112 5.56 6.39 5.90
CA PHE A 112 4.38 6.73 5.11
C PHE A 112 4.39 8.20 4.68
N GLY A 113 4.80 9.12 5.56
CA GLY A 113 4.97 10.54 5.22
C GLY A 113 5.96 10.75 4.07
N TYR A 114 7.10 10.05 4.06
CA TYR A 114 8.06 10.13 2.95
C TYR A 114 7.45 9.66 1.62
N PHE A 115 6.76 8.52 1.61
CA PHE A 115 6.12 8.00 0.39
C PHE A 115 4.96 8.89 -0.09
N ALA A 116 4.15 9.42 0.83
CA ALA A 116 3.05 10.32 0.51
C ALA A 116 3.57 11.63 -0.13
N ASN A 117 4.62 12.22 0.43
CA ASN A 117 5.26 13.41 -0.15
C ASN A 117 5.87 13.11 -1.53
N MET A 118 6.57 11.99 -1.69
CA MET A 118 7.15 11.59 -2.98
C MET A 118 6.07 11.38 -4.05
N THR A 119 4.96 10.74 -3.69
CA THR A 119 3.81 10.49 -4.59
C THR A 119 3.13 11.80 -4.97
N SER A 120 3.00 12.73 -4.03
CA SER A 120 2.41 14.05 -4.28
C SER A 120 3.22 14.84 -5.31
N ILE A 121 4.54 14.83 -5.20
CA ILE A 121 5.44 15.47 -6.17
C ILE A 121 5.33 14.79 -7.54
N ALA A 122 5.33 13.46 -7.60
CA ALA A 122 5.16 12.72 -8.85
C ALA A 122 3.80 13.00 -9.53
N GLY A 123 2.74 13.13 -8.73
CA GLY A 123 1.41 13.53 -9.19
C GLY A 123 1.42 14.94 -9.77
N MET A 124 2.03 15.91 -9.09
CA MET A 124 2.17 17.28 -9.61
C MET A 124 2.92 17.30 -10.95
N VAL A 125 4.05 16.59 -11.06
CA VAL A 125 4.80 16.48 -12.32
C VAL A 125 3.95 15.87 -13.43
N THR A 126 3.18 14.83 -13.13
CA THR A 126 2.27 14.20 -14.12
C THR A 126 1.22 15.19 -14.63
N TRP A 127 0.63 15.99 -13.74
CA TRP A 127 -0.32 17.04 -14.11
C TRP A 127 0.32 18.12 -14.99
N PHE A 128 1.55 18.56 -14.67
CA PHE A 128 2.29 19.53 -15.49
C PHE A 128 2.67 18.98 -16.89
N CYS A 129 2.85 17.67 -17.04
CA CYS A 129 3.16 17.06 -18.34
C CYS A 129 1.91 16.82 -19.22
N ILE A 130 0.71 16.77 -18.62
CA ILE A 130 -0.55 16.57 -19.33
C ILE A 130 -1.15 17.91 -19.81
N GLY A 131 -0.92 18.99 -19.06
CA GLY A 131 -1.33 20.35 -19.43
C GLY A 131 -0.38 21.00 -20.44
#